data_AF-A0A379AHI3-F1
#
_entry.id   AF-A0A379AHI3-F1
#
_cell.length_a   1.000
_cell.length_b   1.000
_cell.length_c   1.000
_cell.angle_alpha   90.00
_cell.angle_beta   90.00
_cell.angle_gamma   90.00
#
_symmetry.space_group_name_H-M   'P 1'
#
loop_
_entity.id
_entity.type
_entity.pdbx_description
1 polymer ?
#
loop_
_entity_poly.entity_id
_entity_poly.type
_entity_poly.pdbx_seq_one_letter_code
_entity_poly.pdbx_strand_id
1 'polypeptide(L)' 'MRGCDLDFVPHTARQVPGLEYTLCNSFGFGGTNGSLIFRKV' A
#
# COMPACT_ATOMS: atom_id res chain seq x y z
N MET A 1 -9.12 8.95 19.96
CA MET A 1 -8.78 7.85 19.03
C MET A 1 -8.32 8.49 17.73
N ARG A 2 -7.03 8.43 17.39
CA ARG A 2 -6.54 8.93 16.09
C ARG A 2 -6.86 7.85 15.05
N GLY A 3 -8.10 7.89 14.56
CA GLY A 3 -8.62 6.90 13.64
C GLY A 3 -8.29 7.32 12.22
N CYS A 4 -7.21 6.78 11.67
CA CYS A 4 -7.01 6.69 10.22
C CYS A 4 -7.07 8.02 9.45
N ASP A 5 -6.06 8.88 9.64
CA ASP A 5 -5.85 10.08 8.82
C ASP A 5 -5.14 9.78 7.49
N LEU A 6 -5.00 8.50 7.13
CA LEU A 6 -4.33 8.06 5.90
C LEU A 6 -5.30 8.06 4.72
N ASP A 7 -4.75 8.29 3.52
CA ASP A 7 -5.49 8.24 2.28
C ASP A 7 -5.64 6.79 1.78
N PHE A 8 -6.82 6.22 1.99
CA PHE A 8 -7.17 4.84 1.60
C PHE A 8 -7.72 4.70 0.18
N VAL A 9 -7.80 5.78 -0.60
CA VAL A 9 -8.41 5.77 -1.95
C VAL A 9 -9.83 5.16 -1.95
N PRO A 10 -10.79 5.76 -1.23
CA PRO A 10 -12.12 5.16 -1.07
C PRO A 10 -12.94 5.19 -2.37
N HIS A 11 -13.67 4.09 -2.62
CA HIS A 11 -14.71 3.90 -3.66
C HIS A 11 -14.30 3.99 -5.13
N THR A 12 -13.44 4.92 -5.52
CA THR A 12 -13.09 5.19 -6.92
C THR A 12 -11.60 5.10 -7.17
N ALA A 13 -11.22 4.48 -8.29
CA ALA A 13 -9.84 4.43 -8.72
C ALA A 13 -9.30 5.85 -8.97
N ARG A 14 -8.05 6.08 -8.55
CA ARG A 14 -7.33 7.36 -8.72
C ARG A 14 -6.16 7.20 -9.67
N GLN A 15 -6.05 8.11 -10.64
CA GLN A 15 -4.84 8.25 -11.45
C GLN A 15 -3.74 8.94 -10.63
N VAL A 16 -2.55 8.34 -10.59
CA VAL A 16 -1.39 8.88 -9.88
C VAL A 16 -0.25 9.07 -10.88
N PRO A 17 0.00 10.31 -11.35
CA PRO A 17 1.07 10.59 -12.29
C PRO A 17 2.45 10.41 -11.63
N GLY A 18 3.39 9.78 -12.34
CA GLY A 18 4.76 9.62 -11.87
C GLY A 18 4.95 8.60 -10.74
N LEU A 19 4.08 7.60 -10.62
CA LEU A 19 4.25 6.52 -9.65
C LEU A 19 5.36 5.55 -10.08
N GLU A 20 6.53 5.68 -9.45
CA GLU A 20 7.74 4.91 -9.79
C GLU A 20 7.94 3.65 -8.93
N TYR A 21 7.44 3.66 -7.69
CA TYR A 21 7.60 2.56 -6.74
C TYR A 21 6.28 2.20 -6.07
N THR A 22 6.08 0.92 -5.81
CA THR A 22 4.93 0.43 -5.05
C THR A 22 5.39 -0.55 -3.97
N LEU A 23 4.66 -0.58 -2.85
CA LEU A 23 4.91 -1.48 -1.73
C LEU A 23 3.70 -2.40 -1.56
N CYS A 24 3.94 -3.71 -1.47
CA CYS A 24 2.93 -4.72 -1.15
C CYS A 24 3.30 -5.40 0.16
N ASN A 25 2.44 -5.25 1.17
CA ASN A 25 2.64 -5.85 2.49
C ASN A 25 1.69 -7.05 2.67
N SER A 26 2.19 -8.12 3.27
CA SER A 26 1.41 -9.27 3.70
C SER A 26 1.76 -9.62 5.14
N PHE A 27 0.75 -9.69 6.00
CA PHE A 27 0.89 -9.98 7.42
C PHE A 27 0.05 -11.21 7.77
N GLY A 28 0.71 -12.35 7.95
CA GLY A 28 0.09 -13.64 8.21
C GLY A 28 -0.11 -13.92 9.70
N PHE A 29 -1.16 -14.67 10.02
CA PHE A 29 -1.33 -15.22 11.37
C PHE A 29 -0.17 -16.15 11.73
N GLY A 30 0.31 -16.08 12.96
CA GLY A 30 1.54 -16.78 13.38
C GLY A 30 2.83 -15.96 13.24
N GLY A 31 2.74 -14.68 12.84
CA GLY A 31 3.87 -13.75 12.87
C GLY A 31 4.75 -13.75 11.62
N THR A 32 4.36 -14.47 10.57
CA THR A 32 5.04 -14.45 9.27
C THR A 32 4.61 -13.22 8.48
N ASN A 33 5.51 -12.24 8.40
CA ASN A 33 5.27 -10.94 7.76
C ASN A 33 6.26 -10.75 6.60
N GLY A 34 5.80 -10.18 5.49
CA GLY A 34 6.62 -9.91 4.32
C GLY A 34 6.19 -8.65 3.57
N SER A 35 7.16 -7.96 2.99
CA SER A 35 6.96 -6.77 2.19
C SER A 35 7.75 -6.87 0.89
N LEU A 36 7.11 -6.53 -0.23
CA LEU A 36 7.72 -6.49 -1.56
C LEU A 36 7.68 -5.06 -2.10
N ILE A 37 8.80 -4.60 -2.66
CA ILE A 37 8.90 -3.31 -3.35
C ILE A 37 9.06 -3.57 -4.84
N PHE A 38 8.20 -2.97 -5.65
CA PHE A 38 8.30 -2.98 -7.10
C PHE A 38 8.70 -1.60 -7.60
N ARG A 39 9.44 -1.58 -8.72
CA ARG A 39 9.83 -0.36 -9.42
C ARG A 39 9.35 -0.44 -10.86
N LYS A 40 8.85 0.68 -11.39
CA LYS A 40 8.58 0.85 -12.81
C LYS A 40 9.87 0.80 -13.63
N VAL A 41 9.88 0.00 -14.69
CA VAL A 41 11.01 -0.12 -15.66
C VAL A 41 10.73 0.76 -16.87
#